data_AF-A0A7C3CFQ5-F1
#
_entry.id   AF-A0A7C3CFQ5-F1
#
_cell.length_a   1.000
_cell.length_b   1.000
_cell.length_c   1.000
_cell.angle_alpha   90.00
_cell.angle_beta   90.00
_cell.angle_gamma   90.00
#
_symmetry.space_group_name_H-M   'P 1'
#
loop_
_entity.id
_entity.type
_entity.pdbx_description
1 polymer ?
#
loop_
_entity_poly.entity_id
_entity_poly.type
_entity_poly.pdbx_seq_one_letter_code
_entity_poly.pdbx_strand_id
1 'polypeptide(L)' 'MSHITMKQLLEAGVHFGHQTRRWNPKMKPFIFGERNGIHIIDLQQTLKYFEIAYEFVKNTVA' A
#
# COMPACT_ATOMS: atom_id res chain seq x y z
N MET A 1 -0.37 8.68 -19.47
CA MET A 1 -0.74 8.88 -18.05
C MET A 1 0.53 8.78 -17.23
N SER A 2 0.71 9.62 -16.21
CA SER A 2 1.85 9.47 -15.29
C SER A 2 1.62 8.25 -14.41
N HIS A 3 2.41 7.19 -14.59
CA HIS A 3 2.36 6.03 -13.71
C HIS A 3 2.97 6.40 -12.35
N ILE A 4 2.30 6.01 -11.27
CA ILE A 4 2.83 6.20 -9.92
C ILE A 4 4.03 5.27 -9.75
N THR A 5 5.14 5.81 -9.26
CA THR A 5 6.36 5.05 -8.98
C THR A 5 6.45 4.68 -7.51
N MET A 6 7.15 3.58 -7.20
CA MET A 6 7.42 3.19 -5.81
C MET A 6 8.15 4.29 -5.02
N LYS A 7 9.06 5.03 -5.68
CA LYS A 7 9.80 6.13 -5.07
C LYS A 7 8.85 7.22 -4.55
N GLN A 8 7.86 7.60 -5.33
CA GLN A 8 6.86 8.60 -4.92
C GLN A 8 6.04 8.12 -3.71
N LEU A 9 5.65 6.84 -3.68
CA LEU A 9 4.94 6.26 -2.52
C LEU A 9 5.82 6.24 -1.27
N LEU A 10 7.12 5.96 -1.43
CA LEU A 10 8.08 5.96 -0.34
C LEU A 10 8.26 7.37 0.24
N GLU A 11 8.47 8.37 -0.62
CA GLU A 11 8.63 9.79 -0.24
C GLU A 11 7.37 10.36 0.41
N ALA A 12 6.19 9.93 -0.04
CA ALA A 12 4.91 10.30 0.56
C ALA A 12 4.63 9.61 1.91
N GLY A 13 5.45 8.63 2.32
CA GLY A 13 5.32 7.95 3.62
C GLY A 13 4.13 6.99 3.73
N VAL A 14 3.52 6.56 2.62
CA VAL A 14 2.30 5.71 2.64
C VAL A 14 2.55 4.26 3.07
N HIS A 15 3.82 3.87 3.20
CA HIS A 15 4.23 2.55 3.66
C HIS A 15 4.14 2.38 5.18
N PHE A 16 3.95 3.47 5.94
CA PHE A 16 3.78 3.39 7.39
C PHE A 16 2.37 2.94 7.75
N GLY A 17 2.27 1.77 8.36
CA GLY A 17 1.04 1.24 8.93
C GLY A 17 0.83 1.67 10.38
N HIS A 18 0.03 0.88 11.11
CA HIS A 18 -0.23 1.11 12.53
C HIS A 18 0.82 0.42 13.42
N GLN A 19 0.71 0.70 14.72
CA GLN A 19 1.48 0.01 15.75
C GLN A 19 1.18 -1.49 15.76
N THR A 20 2.17 -2.32 16.04
CA THR A 20 2.08 -3.80 16.03
C THR A 20 1.05 -4.37 17.02
N ARG A 21 0.65 -3.58 18.02
CA ARG A 21 -0.42 -3.95 18.96
C ARG A 21 -1.84 -3.77 18.41
N ARG A 22 -2.03 -2.95 17.37
CA ARG A 22 -3.33 -2.58 16.81
C ARG A 22 -3.35 -2.91 15.33
N TRP A 23 -3.36 -4.20 15.02
CA TRP A 23 -3.42 -4.68 13.64
C TRP A 23 -4.45 -5.81 13.48
N ASN A 24 -4.92 -5.98 12.25
CA ASN A 24 -5.81 -7.06 11.89
C ASN A 24 -4.98 -8.21 11.30
N PRO A 25 -5.06 -9.45 11.83
CA PRO A 25 -4.31 -10.60 11.31
C PRO A 25 -4.51 -10.88 9.82
N LYS A 26 -5.66 -10.49 9.24
CA LYS A 26 -5.93 -10.60 7.79
C LYS A 26 -5.02 -9.72 6.94
N MET A 27 -4.38 -8.71 7.54
CA MET A 27 -3.42 -7.84 6.85
C MET A 27 -2.02 -8.46 6.71
N LYS A 28 -1.76 -9.62 7.33
CA LYS A 28 -0.44 -10.27 7.31
C LYS A 28 0.16 -10.42 5.91
N PRO A 29 -0.60 -10.81 4.87
CA PRO A 29 -0.04 -10.95 3.52
C PRO A 29 0.45 -9.63 2.91
N PHE A 30 -0.08 -8.49 3.35
CA PHE A 30 0.22 -7.15 2.82
C PHE A 30 1.28 -6.40 3.65
N ILE A 31 1.72 -6.97 4.78
CA ILE A 31 2.74 -6.39 5.64
C ILE A 31 4.10 -6.92 5.21
N PHE A 32 5.00 -6.00 4.83
CA PHE A 32 6.39 -6.31 4.48
C PHE A 32 7.21 -6.67 5.73
N GLY A 33 6.96 -5.98 6.84
CA GLY A 33 7.66 -6.22 8.10
C GLY A 33 7.25 -5.21 9.17
N GLU A 34 8.08 -5.08 10.21
CA GLU A 34 7.91 -4.08 11.26
C GLU A 34 9.23 -3.40 11.59
N ARG A 35 9.16 -2.12 11.97
CA ARG A 35 10.31 -1.35 12.44
C ARG A 35 9.85 -0.41 13.56
N ASN A 36 10.56 -0.42 14.69
CA ASN A 36 10.23 0.40 15.86
C ASN A 36 8.76 0.25 16.31
N GLY A 37 8.21 -0.97 16.21
CA GLY A 37 6.83 -1.25 16.59
C GLY A 37 5.75 -0.72 15.63
N ILE A 38 6.12 -0.28 14.42
CA ILE A 38 5.20 0.13 13.35
C ILE A 38 5.26 -0.90 12.21
N HIS A 39 4.11 -1.35 11.72
CA HIS A 39 4.05 -2.19 10.52
C HIS A 39 4.43 -1.41 9.27
N ILE A 40 5.22 -2.02 8.41
CA ILE A 40 5.58 -1.50 7.09
C ILE A 40 4.76 -2.25 6.05
N ILE A 41 4.00 -1.52 5.24
CA ILE A 41 3.14 -2.05 4.18
C ILE A 41 3.99 -2.31 2.93
N ASP A 42 3.72 -3.43 2.25
CA ASP A 42 4.39 -3.80 1.01
C ASP A 42 3.95 -2.91 -0.16
N LEU A 43 4.86 -2.03 -0.61
CA LEU A 43 4.62 -1.14 -1.73
C LEU A 43 4.60 -1.87 -3.09
N GLN A 44 5.24 -3.03 -3.23
CA GLN A 44 5.18 -3.80 -4.47
C GLN A 44 3.78 -4.35 -4.69
N GLN A 45 3.18 -4.89 -3.63
CA GLN A 45 1.78 -5.33 -3.68
C GLN A 45 0.83 -4.15 -3.87
N THR A 46 1.07 -3.05 -3.15
CA THR A 46 0.25 -1.83 -3.29
C THR A 46 0.18 -1.34 -4.73
N LEU A 47 1.31 -1.32 -5.47
CA LEU A 47 1.32 -0.90 -6.87
C LEU A 47 0.44 -1.79 -7.77
N LYS A 48 0.48 -3.11 -7.57
CA LYS A 48 -0.34 -4.06 -8.34
C LYS A 48 -1.83 -3.84 -8.09
N TYR A 49 -2.23 -3.73 -6.82
CA TYR A 49 -3.64 -3.52 -6.46
C TYR A 49 -4.13 -2.12 -6.83
N PHE A 50 -3.23 -1.12 -6.83
CA PHE A 50 -3.55 0.24 -7.27
C PHE A 50 -3.97 0.26 -8.73
N GLU A 51 -3.27 -0.47 -9.61
CA GLU A 51 -3.61 -0.56 -11.03
C GLU A 51 -5.02 -1.13 -11.25
N ILE A 52 -5.35 -2.22 -10.55
CA ILE A 52 -6.69 -2.84 -10.59
C ILE A 52 -7.76 -1.86 -10.11
N ALA A 53 -7.52 -1.18 -8.98
CA ALA A 53 -8.47 -0.20 -8.44
C ALA A 53 -8.64 1.00 -9.38
N TYR A 54 -7.55 1.46 -9.99
CA TYR A 54 -7.55 2.57 -10.95
C TYR A 54 -8.37 2.23 -12.20
N GLU A 55 -8.17 1.04 -12.77
CA GLU A 55 -8.95 0.56 -13.91
C GLU A 55 -10.45 0.48 -13.60
N PHE A 56 -10.79 -0.08 -12.43
CA PHE A 56 -12.18 -0.16 -11.99
C PHE A 56 -12.84 1.23 -11.91
N VAL A 57 -12.19 2.19 -11.26
CA VAL A 57 -12.72 3.56 -11.13
C VAL A 57 -12.85 4.22 -12.50
N LYS A 58 -11.81 4.10 -13.34
CA LYS A 58 -11.81 4.64 -14.70
C LYS A 58 -13.00 4.10 -15.52
N ASN A 59 -13.24 2.79 -15.48
CA ASN A 59 -14.33 2.16 -16.21
C ASN A 59 -15.71 2.51 -15.65
N THR A 60 -15.81 2.85 -14.37
CA THR A 60 -17.08 3.23 -13.73
C THR A 60 -17.50 4.66 -14.06
N VAL A 61 -16.53 5.55 -14.30
CA VAL A 61 -16.76 6.99 -14.54
C VAL A 61 -16.83 7.34 -16.04
N ALA A 62 -16.25 6.50 -16.91
CA ALA A 62 -16.30 6.64 -18.36
C ALA A 62 -17.67 6.29 -18.94
#